data_AF-A0A0E3NKE9-F1
#
_entry.id   AF-A0A0E3NKE9-F1
#
_cell.length_a   1.000
_cell.length_b   1.000
_cell.length_c   1.000
_cell.angle_alpha   90.00
_cell.angle_beta   90.00
_cell.angle_gamma   90.00
#
_symmetry.space_group_name_H-M   'P 1'
#
loop_
_entity.id
_entity.type
_entity.pdbx_description
1 polymer ?
#
loop_
_entity_poly.entity_id
_entity_poly.type
_entity_poly.pdbx_seq_one_letter_code
_entity_poly.pdbx_strand_id
1 'polypeptide(L)'
;MSKVNKKITFFIIFLIFVVIIGLFVKMTIFTPTVTPGQEERKVAGLIIQFRDEVSEQEAKSILKNYNLARYKLDFTVDMPDNYYIIVDEDNILDVKSELRDENWTEATPALEKGNYYITKKGDYYIITIAEQNIHNELFIEMLNKYNLEVKKFVYCHVIITDHPDSGISEERADKLKSELEMNENVFTVYFESIE
;
A
#
# COMPACT_ATOMS: atom_id res chain seq x y z
N MET A 1 -7.93 -5.55 -70.63
CA MET A 1 -7.82 -6.11 -69.26
C MET A 1 -6.83 -5.31 -68.40
N SER A 2 -7.12 -4.07 -67.99
CA SER A 2 -6.23 -3.35 -67.02
C SER A 2 -6.95 -2.46 -65.99
N LYS A 3 -8.23 -2.12 -66.20
CA LYS A 3 -9.02 -1.31 -65.25
C LYS A 3 -9.45 -2.06 -63.98
N VAL A 4 -9.68 -3.38 -64.07
CA VAL A 4 -10.11 -4.20 -62.93
C VAL A 4 -8.96 -4.44 -61.95
N ASN A 5 -7.75 -4.72 -62.45
CA ASN A 5 -6.57 -4.91 -61.60
C ASN A 5 -6.19 -3.65 -60.82
N LYS A 6 -6.30 -2.44 -61.40
CA LYS A 6 -6.00 -1.20 -60.66
C LYS A 6 -6.93 -0.97 -59.45
N LYS A 7 -8.22 -1.30 -59.58
CA LYS A 7 -9.18 -1.17 -58.45
C LYS A 7 -8.89 -2.19 -57.34
N ILE A 8 -8.54 -3.42 -57.72
CA ILE A 8 -8.17 -4.48 -56.77
C ILE A 8 -6.87 -4.10 -56.05
N THR A 9 -5.85 -3.61 -56.77
CA THR A 9 -4.59 -3.15 -56.17
C THR A 9 -4.81 -1.99 -55.19
N PHE A 10 -5.64 -1.00 -55.54
CA PHE A 10 -5.97 0.10 -54.64
C PHE A 10 -6.66 -0.38 -53.37
N PHE A 11 -7.59 -1.33 -53.49
CA PHE A 11 -8.30 -1.89 -52.36
C PHE A 11 -7.39 -2.69 -51.41
N ILE A 12 -6.43 -3.45 -51.96
CA ILE A 12 -5.43 -4.18 -51.17
C ILE A 12 -4.53 -3.20 -50.40
N ILE A 13 -4.05 -2.14 -51.05
CA ILE A 13 -3.22 -1.10 -50.39
C ILE A 13 -4.00 -0.42 -49.27
N PHE A 14 -5.28 -0.11 -49.50
CA PHE A 14 -6.15 0.48 -48.49
C PHE A 14 -6.32 -0.44 -47.27
N LEU A 15 -6.54 -1.74 -47.48
CA LEU A 15 -6.64 -2.72 -46.38
C LEU A 15 -5.36 -2.81 -45.56
N ILE A 16 -4.18 -2.80 -46.20
CA ILE A 16 -2.89 -2.77 -45.49
C ILE A 16 -2.78 -1.51 -44.64
N PHE A 17 -3.18 -0.36 -45.18
CA PHE A 17 -3.13 0.91 -44.44
C PHE A 17 -4.06 0.91 -43.21
N VAL A 18 -5.26 0.33 -43.33
CA VAL A 18 -6.20 0.18 -42.21
C VAL A 18 -5.64 -0.72 -41.11
N VAL A 19 -4.98 -1.83 -41.47
CA VAL A 19 -4.33 -2.71 -40.49
C VAL A 19 -3.17 -2.02 -39.79
N ILE A 20 -2.35 -1.27 -40.54
CA ILE A 20 -1.23 -0.49 -39.98
C ILE A 20 -1.75 0.60 -39.03
N ILE A 21 -2.76 1.38 -39.42
CA ILE A 21 -3.38 2.40 -38.56
C ILE A 21 -3.97 1.75 -37.29
N GLY A 22 -4.66 0.61 -37.43
CA GLY A 22 -5.20 -0.13 -36.28
C GLY A 22 -4.11 -0.60 -35.30
N LEU A 23 -2.95 -1.02 -35.81
CA LEU A 23 -1.78 -1.37 -34.99
C LEU A 23 -1.22 -0.15 -34.24
N PHE A 24 -1.13 1.01 -34.88
CA PHE A 24 -0.67 2.25 -34.22
C PHE A 24 -1.66 2.77 -33.18
N VAL A 25 -2.97 2.75 -33.45
CA VAL A 25 -4.00 3.15 -32.46
C VAL A 25 -3.98 2.21 -31.25
N LYS A 26 -3.83 0.89 -31.47
CA LYS A 26 -3.72 -0.07 -30.37
C LYS A 26 -2.45 0.15 -29.55
N MET A 27 -1.32 0.51 -30.18
CA MET A 27 -0.09 0.83 -29.46
C MET A 27 -0.27 2.06 -28.55
N THR A 28 -0.94 3.13 -29.02
CA THR A 28 -1.18 4.34 -28.21
C THR A 28 -2.12 4.15 -27.02
N ILE A 29 -3.04 3.18 -27.08
CA ILE A 29 -3.97 2.90 -25.97
C ILE A 29 -3.29 2.07 -24.86
N PHE A 30 -2.23 1.33 -25.20
CA PHE A 30 -1.51 0.43 -24.28
C PHE A 30 -0.15 0.98 -23.81
N THR A 31 0.35 2.07 -24.39
CA THR A 31 1.43 2.85 -23.77
C THR A 31 0.83 3.85 -22.80
N PRO A 32 1.16 3.81 -21.49
CA PRO A 32 0.78 4.89 -20.59
C PRO A 32 1.33 6.19 -21.17
N THR A 33 0.44 7.15 -21.40
CA THR A 33 0.79 8.49 -21.85
C THR A 33 1.58 9.16 -20.73
N VAL A 34 2.91 9.07 -20.78
CA VAL A 34 3.77 9.92 -19.96
C VAL A 34 3.60 11.33 -20.52
N THR A 35 2.74 12.11 -19.88
CA THR A 35 2.56 13.53 -20.20
C THR A 35 3.92 14.21 -19.98
N PRO A 36 4.56 14.78 -21.02
CA PRO A 36 5.82 15.48 -20.85
C PRO A 36 5.54 16.73 -20.01
N GLY A 37 5.99 16.75 -18.75
CA GLY A 37 5.89 17.93 -17.88
C GLY A 37 5.32 17.68 -16.48
N GLN A 38 4.94 16.46 -16.10
CA GLN A 38 4.79 16.14 -14.67
C GLN A 38 6.16 15.68 -14.15
N GLU A 39 6.78 16.49 -13.30
CA GLU A 39 7.93 16.03 -12.54
C GLU A 39 7.52 14.77 -11.77
N GLU A 40 8.31 13.70 -11.92
CA GLU A 40 8.06 12.44 -11.25
C GLU A 40 8.07 12.68 -9.74
N ARG A 41 6.95 12.39 -9.07
CA ARG A 41 6.86 12.53 -7.61
C ARG A 41 7.95 11.69 -6.96
N LYS A 42 8.66 12.31 -6.01
CA LYS A 42 9.75 11.68 -5.26
C LYS A 42 9.25 11.27 -3.89
N VAL A 43 9.66 10.09 -3.46
CA VAL A 43 9.40 9.56 -2.12
C VAL A 43 10.65 9.76 -1.28
N ALA A 44 10.47 10.49 -0.17
CA ALA A 44 11.54 10.93 0.73
C ALA A 44 11.75 10.01 1.92
N GLY A 45 10.73 9.23 2.28
CA GLY A 45 10.80 8.27 3.37
C GLY A 45 9.82 7.12 3.19
N LEU A 46 10.09 6.03 3.91
CA LEU A 46 9.17 4.90 4.04
C LEU A 46 8.91 4.66 5.53
N ILE A 47 7.65 4.66 5.95
CA ILE A 47 7.25 4.22 7.29
C ILE A 47 6.79 2.77 7.16
N ILE A 48 7.50 1.87 7.83
CA ILE A 48 7.28 0.43 7.73
C ILE A 48 6.72 -0.08 9.05
N GLN A 49 5.59 -0.76 8.97
CA GLN A 49 4.89 -1.34 10.09
C GLN A 49 5.16 -2.84 10.17
N PHE A 50 5.89 -3.25 11.20
CA PHE A 50 6.22 -4.64 11.48
C PHE A 50 5.31 -5.23 12.57
N ARG A 51 5.24 -6.56 12.58
CA ARG A 51 4.62 -7.35 13.66
C ARG A 51 5.34 -7.09 15.00
N ASP A 52 4.60 -7.14 16.11
CA ASP A 52 5.07 -6.89 17.49
C ASP A 52 6.35 -7.66 17.88
N GLU A 53 6.44 -8.92 17.45
CA GLU A 53 7.53 -9.82 17.80
C GLU A 53 8.84 -9.53 17.05
N VAL A 54 8.81 -8.62 16.06
CA VAL A 54 9.97 -8.30 15.24
C VAL A 54 10.91 -7.38 16.01
N SER A 55 12.06 -7.90 16.41
CA SER A 55 13.11 -7.08 17.01
C SER A 55 13.69 -6.07 16.01
N GLU A 56 14.26 -4.96 16.49
CA GLU A 56 14.99 -4.02 15.62
C GLU A 56 16.07 -4.71 14.76
N GLN A 57 16.76 -5.70 15.33
CA GLN A 57 17.81 -6.44 14.62
C GLN A 57 17.22 -7.27 13.47
N GLU A 58 16.09 -7.89 13.70
CA GLU A 58 15.36 -8.64 12.67
C GLU A 58 14.82 -7.71 11.58
N ALA A 59 14.19 -6.58 11.96
CA ALA A 59 13.76 -5.55 11.02
C ALA A 59 14.92 -5.06 10.16
N LYS A 60 16.09 -4.73 10.76
CA LYS A 60 17.31 -4.35 10.02
C LYS A 60 17.76 -5.44 9.04
N SER A 61 17.65 -6.72 9.43
CA SER A 61 17.97 -7.86 8.56
C SER A 61 17.02 -7.95 7.37
N ILE A 62 15.71 -7.81 7.59
CA ILE A 62 14.68 -7.76 6.54
C ILE A 62 15.00 -6.62 5.58
N LEU A 63 15.19 -5.39 6.08
CA LEU A 63 15.46 -4.19 5.28
C LEU A 63 16.76 -4.28 4.49
N LYS A 64 17.76 -5.01 4.99
CA LYS A 64 19.00 -5.27 4.26
C LYS A 64 18.77 -6.03 2.96
N ASN A 65 17.83 -6.97 2.93
CA ASN A 65 17.51 -7.76 1.72
C ASN A 65 16.92 -6.92 0.59
N TYR A 66 16.35 -5.75 0.91
CA TYR A 66 15.79 -4.80 -0.05
C TYR A 66 16.71 -3.60 -0.31
N ASN A 67 17.96 -3.64 0.16
CA ASN A 67 18.93 -2.55 0.07
C ASN A 67 18.47 -1.25 0.76
N LEU A 68 17.65 -1.37 1.82
CA LEU A 68 17.14 -0.25 2.61
C LEU A 68 18.00 0.03 3.86
N ALA A 69 18.76 -0.95 4.36
CA ALA A 69 19.63 -0.78 5.53
C ALA A 69 20.80 0.22 5.32
N ARG A 70 20.99 0.71 4.08
CA ARG A 70 21.96 1.77 3.77
C ARG A 70 21.47 3.18 4.14
N TYR A 71 20.17 3.34 4.33
CA TYR A 71 19.54 4.60 4.71
C TYR A 71 19.53 4.76 6.22
N LYS A 72 19.23 5.98 6.69
CA LYS A 72 19.02 6.21 8.11
C LYS A 72 17.72 5.53 8.52
N LEU A 73 17.79 4.71 9.57
CA LEU A 73 16.66 3.99 10.14
C LEU A 73 16.33 4.59 11.50
N ASP A 74 15.08 4.93 11.71
CA ASP A 74 14.57 5.42 12.98
C ASP A 74 13.45 4.49 13.50
N PHE A 75 13.70 3.87 14.65
CA PHE A 75 12.77 2.97 15.33
C PHE A 75 12.06 3.63 16.52
N THR A 76 12.31 4.93 16.74
CA THR A 76 11.70 5.72 17.82
C THR A 76 10.43 6.44 17.39
N VAL A 77 9.98 6.16 16.17
CA VAL A 77 8.78 6.74 15.56
C VAL A 77 7.57 6.33 16.36
N ASP A 78 6.87 7.32 16.89
CA ASP A 78 5.63 7.14 17.61
C ASP A 78 4.45 7.48 16.71
N MET A 79 3.60 6.50 16.42
CA MET A 79 2.42 6.67 15.57
C MET A 79 1.15 6.59 16.44
N PRO A 80 0.11 7.38 16.15
CA PRO A 80 -1.15 7.31 16.92
C PRO A 80 -1.83 5.92 16.83
N ASP A 81 -1.53 5.19 15.77
CA ASP A 81 -2.13 3.91 15.38
C ASP A 81 -1.26 2.71 15.81
N ASN A 82 -0.73 2.76 17.04
CA ASN A 82 0.31 1.84 17.50
C ASN A 82 -0.15 0.41 17.80
N TYR A 83 -1.45 0.16 17.98
CA TYR A 83 -1.96 -1.14 18.42
C TYR A 83 -2.78 -1.82 17.34
N TYR A 84 -2.89 -3.13 17.44
CA TYR A 84 -3.70 -3.92 16.53
C TYR A 84 -4.17 -5.23 17.12
N ILE A 85 -5.16 -5.80 16.44
CA ILE A 85 -5.62 -7.17 16.64
C ILE A 85 -5.53 -7.93 15.32
N ILE A 86 -5.28 -9.23 15.40
CA ILE A 86 -5.37 -10.16 14.27
C ILE A 86 -6.68 -10.92 14.43
N VAL A 87 -7.51 -10.92 13.39
CA VAL A 87 -8.83 -11.56 13.38
C VAL A 87 -8.90 -12.53 12.21
N ASP A 88 -9.25 -13.77 12.49
CA ASP A 88 -9.46 -14.79 11.45
C ASP A 88 -10.62 -14.39 10.52
N GLU A 89 -10.56 -14.85 9.27
CA GLU A 89 -11.59 -14.56 8.25
C GLU A 89 -13.01 -14.97 8.68
N ASP A 90 -13.15 -16.01 9.51
CA ASP A 90 -14.45 -16.47 9.99
C ASP A 90 -15.09 -15.51 11.01
N ASN A 91 -14.29 -14.77 11.78
CA ASN A 91 -14.76 -13.91 12.87
C ASN A 91 -14.85 -12.42 12.48
N ILE A 92 -14.32 -12.03 11.32
CA ILE A 92 -14.16 -10.62 10.93
C ILE A 92 -15.48 -9.84 10.87
N LEU A 93 -16.58 -10.47 10.44
CA LEU A 93 -17.86 -9.78 10.31
C LEU A 93 -18.44 -9.39 11.67
N ASP A 94 -18.33 -10.28 12.65
CA ASP A 94 -18.87 -10.06 13.99
C ASP A 94 -18.02 -9.03 14.75
N VAL A 95 -16.69 -9.17 14.69
CA VAL A 95 -15.75 -8.20 15.28
C VAL A 95 -15.95 -6.81 14.69
N LYS A 96 -16.12 -6.70 13.36
CA LYS A 96 -16.43 -5.42 12.71
C LYS A 96 -17.73 -4.79 13.20
N SER A 97 -18.75 -5.58 13.49
CA SER A 97 -20.02 -5.04 13.98
C SER A 97 -19.84 -4.43 15.37
N GLU A 98 -19.18 -5.14 16.27
CA GLU A 98 -18.94 -4.65 17.64
C GLU A 98 -18.09 -3.38 17.66
N LEU A 99 -17.04 -3.32 16.83
CA LEU A 99 -16.21 -2.11 16.71
C LEU A 99 -17.00 -0.90 16.17
N ARG A 100 -18.00 -1.12 15.31
CA ARG A 100 -18.81 -0.04 14.71
C ARG A 100 -19.88 0.47 15.67
N ASP A 101 -20.52 -0.44 16.39
CA ASP A 101 -21.71 -0.11 17.18
C ASP A 101 -21.37 0.77 18.40
N GLU A 102 -20.11 0.76 18.82
CA GLU A 102 -19.64 1.42 20.05
C GLU A 102 -18.76 2.68 19.84
N ASN A 103 -18.57 3.13 18.59
CA ASN A 103 -17.80 4.35 18.24
C ASN A 103 -16.38 4.41 18.87
N TRP A 104 -15.70 3.28 19.07
CA TRP A 104 -14.33 3.22 19.60
C TRP A 104 -13.26 3.75 18.61
N THR A 105 -13.59 4.69 17.73
CA THR A 105 -12.74 5.09 16.59
C THR A 105 -12.59 6.60 16.45
N GLU A 106 -13.15 7.40 17.35
CA GLU A 106 -13.10 8.87 17.25
C GLU A 106 -11.83 9.44 17.92
N ALA A 107 -10.69 9.32 17.23
CA ALA A 107 -9.53 10.20 17.45
C ALA A 107 -9.42 11.33 16.41
N THR A 108 -10.23 11.29 15.35
CA THR A 108 -10.05 12.14 14.17
C THR A 108 -11.38 12.80 13.77
N PRO A 109 -11.43 14.12 13.51
CA PRO A 109 -12.65 14.81 13.13
C PRO A 109 -13.27 14.22 11.85
N ALA A 110 -14.60 14.33 11.77
CA ALA A 110 -15.51 13.71 10.81
C ALA A 110 -15.32 14.10 9.33
N LEU A 111 -14.15 13.81 8.77
CA LEU A 111 -13.94 13.58 7.34
C LEU A 111 -13.65 12.07 7.21
N GLU A 112 -14.69 11.33 6.84
CA GLU A 112 -14.76 9.86 6.72
C GLU A 112 -15.08 9.12 8.03
N LYS A 113 -16.37 8.78 8.19
CA LYS A 113 -16.84 7.84 9.21
C LYS A 113 -16.15 6.49 9.05
N GLY A 114 -15.28 6.14 9.99
CA GLY A 114 -14.71 4.80 10.16
C GLY A 114 -13.38 4.59 9.46
N ASN A 115 -12.28 5.03 10.09
CA ASN A 115 -10.94 4.68 9.65
C ASN A 115 -10.24 3.85 10.74
N TYR A 116 -10.76 2.65 11.00
CA TYR A 116 -9.87 1.55 11.36
C TYR A 116 -9.27 1.05 10.03
N TYR A 117 -7.95 0.89 9.95
CA TYR A 117 -7.33 0.27 8.78
C TYR A 117 -7.48 -1.24 8.92
N ILE A 118 -8.30 -1.84 8.05
CA ILE A 118 -8.36 -3.30 7.92
C ILE A 118 -7.54 -3.73 6.74
N THR A 119 -6.46 -4.44 7.03
CA THR A 119 -5.62 -5.04 6.01
C THR A 119 -5.86 -6.54 6.01
N LYS A 120 -6.38 -7.08 4.89
CA LYS A 120 -6.43 -8.54 4.68
C LYS A 120 -5.02 -9.04 4.40
N LYS A 121 -4.60 -10.09 5.10
CA LYS A 121 -3.33 -10.80 4.89
C LYS A 121 -3.64 -12.30 4.85
N GLY A 122 -3.65 -12.87 3.64
CA GLY A 122 -4.01 -14.28 3.48
C GLY A 122 -5.43 -14.56 3.97
N ASP A 123 -5.53 -15.39 5.00
CA ASP A 123 -6.74 -15.89 5.67
C ASP A 123 -7.08 -15.14 6.97
N TYR A 124 -6.38 -14.04 7.28
CA TYR A 124 -6.66 -13.20 8.44
C TYR A 124 -6.70 -11.71 8.09
N TYR A 125 -7.19 -10.94 9.04
CA TYR A 125 -7.33 -9.50 8.97
C TYR A 125 -6.57 -8.84 10.12
N ILE A 126 -5.86 -7.77 9.81
CA ILE A 126 -5.24 -6.90 10.80
C ILE A 126 -6.13 -5.69 10.96
N ILE A 127 -6.55 -5.40 12.18
CA ILE A 127 -7.34 -4.22 12.50
C ILE A 127 -6.51 -3.33 13.41
N THR A 128 -6.20 -2.12 12.95
CA THR A 128 -5.56 -1.09 13.76
C THR A 128 -6.50 -0.55 14.82
N ILE A 129 -5.98 -0.38 16.04
CA ILE A 129 -6.70 0.09 17.22
C ILE A 129 -5.97 1.30 17.78
N ALA A 130 -6.68 2.41 17.97
CA ALA A 130 -6.12 3.58 18.63
C ALA A 130 -5.91 3.31 20.12
N GLU A 131 -4.80 3.83 20.67
CA GLU A 131 -4.38 3.57 22.05
C GLU A 131 -5.45 3.88 23.09
N GLN A 132 -6.25 4.94 22.90
CA GLN A 132 -7.30 5.27 23.88
C GLN A 132 -8.36 4.19 24.07
N ASN A 133 -8.49 3.24 23.14
CA ASN A 133 -9.53 2.21 23.19
C ASN A 133 -9.07 0.92 23.86
N ILE A 134 -7.75 0.69 24.01
CA ILE A 134 -7.23 -0.58 24.54
C ILE A 134 -7.60 -0.82 26.01
N HIS A 135 -8.02 0.24 26.71
CA HIS A 135 -8.45 0.20 28.11
C HIS A 135 -9.98 0.25 28.28
N ASN A 136 -10.75 0.29 27.19
CA ASN A 136 -12.21 0.30 27.24
C ASN A 136 -12.73 -1.08 27.68
N GLU A 137 -13.61 -1.13 28.69
CA GLU A 137 -14.15 -2.39 29.24
C GLU A 137 -14.88 -3.22 28.19
N LEU A 138 -15.70 -2.59 27.34
CA LEU A 138 -16.44 -3.27 26.28
C LEU A 138 -15.50 -3.79 25.18
N PHE A 139 -14.43 -3.06 24.88
CA PHE A 139 -13.38 -3.55 23.98
C PHE A 139 -12.70 -4.79 24.56
N ILE A 140 -12.37 -4.79 25.86
CA ILE A 140 -11.79 -5.94 26.55
C ILE A 140 -12.76 -7.14 26.56
N GLU A 141 -14.06 -6.91 26.77
CA GLU A 141 -15.08 -7.96 26.67
C GLU A 141 -15.14 -8.58 25.26
N MET A 142 -15.08 -7.76 24.21
CA MET A 142 -15.01 -8.22 22.82
C MET A 142 -13.76 -9.07 22.58
N LEU A 143 -12.59 -8.61 23.02
CA LEU A 143 -11.35 -9.39 22.90
C LEU A 143 -11.49 -10.77 23.54
N ASN A 144 -12.03 -10.84 24.76
CA ASN A 144 -12.25 -12.09 25.48
C ASN A 144 -13.26 -13.00 24.76
N LYS A 145 -14.35 -12.43 24.24
CA LYS A 145 -15.39 -13.17 23.50
C LYS A 145 -14.83 -13.88 22.26
N TYR A 146 -13.94 -13.23 21.52
CA TYR A 146 -13.35 -13.78 20.30
C TYR A 146 -11.94 -14.36 20.50
N ASN A 147 -11.46 -14.45 21.75
CA ASN A 147 -10.11 -14.89 22.10
C ASN A 147 -9.01 -14.16 21.31
N LEU A 148 -9.13 -12.83 21.23
CA LEU A 148 -8.21 -11.95 20.52
C LEU A 148 -7.22 -11.31 21.48
N GLU A 149 -6.02 -11.06 20.98
CA GLU A 149 -4.95 -10.38 21.71
C GLU A 149 -4.61 -9.06 21.02
N VAL A 150 -4.47 -8.00 21.83
CA VAL A 150 -3.96 -6.71 21.37
C VAL A 150 -2.44 -6.76 21.35
N LYS A 151 -1.86 -6.43 20.21
CA LYS A 151 -0.42 -6.37 19.97
C LYS A 151 -0.01 -4.94 19.59
N LYS A 152 1.26 -4.61 19.77
CA LYS A 152 1.81 -3.30 19.39
C LYS A 152 2.62 -3.42 18.12
N PHE A 153 2.48 -2.50 17.17
CA PHE A 153 3.36 -2.52 16.00
C PHE A 153 4.78 -2.11 16.37
N VAL A 154 5.74 -2.63 15.61
CA VAL A 154 7.10 -2.10 15.58
C VAL A 154 7.23 -1.22 14.34
N TYR A 155 7.46 0.07 14.53
CA TYR A 155 7.65 1.01 13.43
C TYR A 155 9.12 1.22 13.11
N CYS A 156 9.42 1.35 11.81
CA CYS A 156 10.70 1.83 11.32
C CYS A 156 10.46 2.89 10.26
N HIS A 157 10.99 4.09 10.47
CA HIS A 157 11.11 5.08 9.42
C HIS A 157 12.46 4.93 8.71
N VAL A 158 12.40 4.58 7.42
CA VAL A 158 13.53 4.60 6.50
C VAL A 158 13.61 5.99 5.86
N ILE A 159 14.53 6.82 6.33
CA ILE A 159 14.73 8.19 5.85
C ILE A 159 15.64 8.13 4.61
N ILE A 160 15.07 8.36 3.43
CA ILE A 160 15.80 8.32 2.14
C ILE A 160 16.46 9.67 1.89
N THR A 161 15.74 10.76 2.12
CA THR A 161 16.26 12.12 2.00
C THR A 161 15.47 13.09 2.88
N ASP A 162 16.10 14.21 3.20
CA ASP A 162 15.53 15.41 3.79
C ASP A 162 15.42 16.58 2.77
N HIS A 163 15.71 16.32 1.49
CA HIS A 163 15.69 17.33 0.42
C HIS A 163 14.63 17.00 -0.65
N PRO A 164 13.82 17.99 -1.08
CA PRO A 164 12.69 17.77 -2.01
C PRO A 164 13.09 17.10 -3.33
N ASP A 165 14.29 17.43 -3.84
CA ASP A 165 14.75 17.00 -5.17
C ASP A 165 15.46 15.63 -5.17
N SER A 166 15.63 14.97 -4.03
CA SER A 166 16.48 13.78 -3.90
C SER A 166 15.82 12.58 -3.24
N GLY A 167 14.62 12.18 -3.66
CA GLY A 167 14.01 10.92 -3.24
C GLY A 167 14.26 9.75 -4.20
N ILE A 168 13.65 8.60 -3.90
CA ILE A 168 13.45 7.55 -4.92
C ILE A 168 12.23 7.90 -5.78
N SER A 169 12.16 7.36 -6.99
CA SER A 169 10.95 7.47 -7.81
C SER A 169 9.76 6.79 -7.14
N GLU A 170 8.56 7.30 -7.39
CA GLU A 170 7.30 6.66 -7.01
C GLU A 170 7.23 5.21 -7.53
N GLU A 171 7.61 4.95 -8.78
CA GLU A 171 7.69 3.58 -9.34
C GLU A 171 8.59 2.66 -8.50
N ARG A 172 9.75 3.17 -8.04
CA ARG A 172 10.65 2.38 -7.20
C ARG A 172 10.06 2.16 -5.81
N ALA A 173 9.38 3.17 -5.24
CA ALA A 173 8.72 3.07 -3.96
C ALA A 173 7.56 2.07 -3.97
N ASP A 174 6.72 2.09 -5.00
CA ASP A 174 5.62 1.14 -5.22
C ASP A 174 6.11 -0.29 -5.32
N LYS A 175 7.21 -0.49 -6.07
CA LYS A 175 7.85 -1.80 -6.15
C LYS A 175 8.36 -2.25 -4.78
N LEU A 176 9.05 -1.38 -4.03
CA LEU A 176 9.55 -1.70 -2.69
C LEU A 176 8.41 -2.04 -1.73
N LYS A 177 7.32 -1.27 -1.73
CA LYS A 177 6.12 -1.53 -0.93
C LYS A 177 5.56 -2.91 -1.23
N SER A 178 5.35 -3.22 -2.50
CA SER A 178 4.82 -4.52 -2.93
C SER A 178 5.73 -5.68 -2.52
N GLU A 179 7.05 -5.52 -2.67
CA GLU A 179 8.06 -6.53 -2.31
C GLU A 179 8.19 -6.72 -0.78
N LEU A 180 8.08 -5.64 0.00
CA LEU A 180 8.14 -5.66 1.46
C LEU A 180 6.87 -6.27 2.07
N GLU A 181 5.68 -5.88 1.60
CA GLU A 181 4.40 -6.34 2.15
C GLU A 181 4.09 -7.82 1.85
N MET A 182 4.90 -8.47 1.00
CA MET A 182 4.93 -9.93 0.83
C MET A 182 5.65 -10.65 1.98
N ASN A 183 6.45 -9.95 2.77
CA ASN A 183 7.09 -10.51 3.96
C ASN A 183 6.05 -10.66 5.08
N GLU A 184 5.98 -11.83 5.72
CA GLU A 184 5.00 -12.16 6.77
C GLU A 184 5.08 -11.28 8.03
N ASN A 185 6.25 -10.66 8.24
CA ASN A 185 6.54 -9.78 9.36
C ASN A 185 6.31 -8.30 9.01
N VAL A 186 5.99 -7.97 7.77
CA VAL A 186 5.66 -6.60 7.32
C VAL A 186 4.18 -6.52 6.98
N PHE A 187 3.47 -5.66 7.70
CA PHE A 187 2.05 -5.48 7.47
C PHE A 187 1.76 -4.42 6.43
N THR A 188 2.34 -3.24 6.60
CA THR A 188 2.07 -2.10 5.71
C THR A 188 3.31 -1.23 5.57
N VAL A 189 3.48 -0.64 4.38
CA VAL A 189 4.47 0.42 4.10
C VAL A 189 3.74 1.69 3.66
N TYR A 190 4.02 2.80 4.32
CA TYR A 190 3.52 4.13 3.97
C TYR A 190 4.63 4.97 3.34
N PHE A 191 4.27 5.82 2.39
CA PHE A 191 5.21 6.75 1.76
C PHE A 191 5.16 8.10 2.45
N GLU A 192 6.33 8.67 2.68
CA GLU A 192 6.49 10.05 3.07
C GLU A 192 7.02 10.83 1.85
N SER A 193 6.29 11.85 1.43
CA SER A 193 6.73 12.82 0.43
C SER A 193 7.18 14.11 1.11
N ILE A 194 8.15 14.80 0.52
CA ILE A 194 8.45 16.19 0.90
C ILE A 194 7.52 17.10 0.09
N GLU A 195 6.72 17.91 0.78
CA GLU A 195 5.92 18.99 0.19
C GLU A 195 6.76 20.22 -0.17
#